data_AF-A0A2H0YJ56-F1
#
_entry.id   AF-A0A2H0YJ56-F1
#
_cell.length_a   1.000
_cell.length_b   1.000
_cell.length_c   1.000
_cell.angle_alpha   90.00
_cell.angle_beta   90.00
_cell.angle_gamma   90.00
#
_symmetry.space_group_name_H-M   'P 1'
#
loop_
_entity.id
_entity.type
_entity.pdbx_description
1 polymer ?
#
loop_
_entity_poly.entity_id
_entity_poly.type
_entity_poly.pdbx_seq_one_letter_code
_entity_poly.pdbx_strand_id
1 'polypeptide(L)'
;MRAKFRNTEYGVELEKTITELTHLFFETEKSRNLKTRFENPHLVKCWEKTGCTRRECPAYGAENLRCWQIAGTHCGDTIVGSRARLLQDCKDCEVFKASTREPASDLGELFNNMMFILESSDQSKYKECYIKFEGVVNEMSRLFFEAEEHKDFKTRFENPLLVKCWEYTHCTREGCPAYGSKNRRCWQIAGTHCGEKVVGKNARLLDDCKDCDVFKLSTQDSMAELGELFNNMMFTLEQRMEQIREAELDLEKRIEEATVQLKESQAQLIQKEKMAG
;
A
#
# COMPACT_ATOMS: atom_id res chain seq x y z
N MET A 1 -23.38 18.03 -9.82
CA MET A 1 -22.46 18.43 -8.74
C MET A 1 -21.38 17.40 -8.40
N ARG A 2 -21.45 16.14 -8.89
CA ARG A 2 -20.43 15.07 -8.72
C ARG A 2 -19.07 15.25 -9.44
N ALA A 3 -18.69 16.48 -9.80
CA ALA A 3 -17.55 16.75 -10.70
C ALA A 3 -16.46 17.63 -10.10
N LYS A 4 -16.63 18.15 -8.87
CA LYS A 4 -15.84 19.29 -8.40
C LYS A 4 -14.57 18.95 -7.62
N PHE A 5 -14.25 17.67 -7.41
CA PHE A 5 -13.06 17.29 -6.65
C PHE A 5 -12.16 16.22 -7.30
N ARG A 6 -12.52 15.77 -8.50
CA ARG A 6 -11.59 15.22 -9.52
C ARG A 6 -10.41 16.16 -9.87
N ASN A 7 -10.30 17.32 -9.20
CA ASN A 7 -9.35 18.40 -9.44
C ASN A 7 -8.53 18.79 -8.20
N THR A 8 -8.56 18.03 -7.09
CA THR A 8 -7.51 18.24 -6.08
C THR A 8 -6.21 17.61 -6.57
N GLU A 9 -5.11 18.31 -6.36
CA GLU A 9 -3.76 17.86 -6.74
C GLU A 9 -3.49 16.42 -6.28
N TYR A 10 -3.92 16.10 -5.06
CA TYR A 10 -3.76 14.77 -4.44
C TYR A 10 -4.64 13.68 -5.05
N GLY A 11 -5.90 13.98 -5.41
CA GLY A 11 -6.79 13.03 -6.07
C GLY A 11 -6.35 12.73 -7.50
N VAL A 12 -5.91 13.76 -8.23
CA VAL A 12 -5.36 13.65 -9.60
C VAL A 12 -4.08 12.81 -9.62
N GLU A 13 -3.19 13.02 -8.65
CA GLU A 13 -1.95 12.26 -8.53
C GLU A 13 -2.19 10.78 -8.23
N LEU A 14 -3.15 10.47 -7.35
CA LEU A 14 -3.52 9.08 -7.06
C LEU A 14 -4.15 8.40 -8.28
N GLU A 15 -5.05 9.07 -9.00
CA GLU A 15 -5.64 8.55 -10.24
C GLU A 15 -4.57 8.28 -11.30
N LYS A 16 -3.62 9.21 -11.48
CA LYS A 16 -2.49 9.03 -12.40
C LYS A 16 -1.65 7.81 -12.01
N THR A 17 -1.37 7.65 -10.72
CA THR A 17 -0.63 6.50 -10.19
C THR A 17 -1.36 5.19 -10.49
N ILE A 18 -2.68 5.12 -10.25
CA ILE A 18 -3.49 3.93 -10.53
C ILE A 18 -3.38 3.58 -12.03
N THR A 19 -3.56 4.55 -12.92
CA THR A 19 -3.48 4.31 -14.37
C THR A 19 -2.08 3.86 -14.80
N GLU A 20 -1.01 4.42 -14.23
CA GLU A 20 0.35 3.96 -14.48
C GLU A 20 0.57 2.52 -14.01
N LEU A 21 0.10 2.17 -12.80
CA LEU A 21 0.18 0.81 -12.29
C LEU A 21 -0.59 -0.18 -13.17
N THR A 22 -1.79 0.16 -13.62
CA THR A 22 -2.56 -0.67 -14.58
C THR A 22 -1.76 -0.92 -15.86
N HIS A 23 -1.14 0.13 -16.40
CA HIS A 23 -0.30 -0.01 -17.58
C HIS A 23 0.90 -0.94 -17.31
N LEU A 24 1.57 -0.80 -16.17
CA LEU A 24 2.71 -1.65 -15.80
C LEU A 24 2.31 -3.12 -15.59
N PHE A 25 1.17 -3.39 -14.97
CA PHE A 25 0.61 -4.75 -14.86
C PHE A 25 0.35 -5.34 -16.23
N PHE A 26 -0.35 -4.61 -17.10
CA PHE A 26 -0.66 -5.03 -18.46
C PHE A 26 0.60 -5.25 -19.31
N GLU A 27 1.60 -4.36 -19.20
CA GLU A 27 2.87 -4.49 -19.89
C GLU A 27 3.64 -5.72 -19.41
N THR A 28 3.69 -5.94 -18.09
CA THR A 28 4.36 -7.10 -17.48
C THR A 28 3.73 -8.40 -17.98
N GLU A 29 2.41 -8.49 -17.98
CA GLU A 29 1.66 -9.64 -18.50
C GLU A 29 1.95 -9.86 -19.99
N LYS A 30 1.77 -8.82 -20.82
CA LYS A 30 1.89 -8.91 -22.27
C LYS A 30 3.31 -9.23 -22.74
N SER A 31 4.31 -8.59 -22.13
CA SER A 31 5.71 -8.73 -22.51
C SER A 31 6.40 -9.89 -21.80
N ARG A 32 5.80 -10.40 -20.71
CA ARG A 32 6.41 -11.36 -19.77
C ARG A 32 7.73 -10.83 -19.18
N ASN A 33 7.87 -9.51 -19.11
CA ASN A 33 9.05 -8.85 -18.58
C ASN A 33 8.85 -8.51 -17.09
N LEU A 34 9.40 -9.36 -16.22
CA LEU A 34 9.35 -9.11 -14.77
C LEU A 34 10.28 -7.98 -14.32
N LYS A 35 11.11 -7.42 -15.22
CA LYS A 35 11.98 -6.26 -14.97
C LYS A 35 11.27 -4.92 -15.10
N THR A 36 10.00 -4.92 -15.46
CA THR A 36 9.15 -3.73 -15.42
C THR A 36 9.15 -3.15 -14.01
N ARG A 37 9.29 -1.84 -13.90
CA ARG A 37 9.33 -1.12 -12.62
C ARG A 37 8.50 0.15 -12.72
N PHE A 38 7.88 0.50 -11.60
CA PHE A 38 7.36 1.82 -11.34
C PHE A 38 8.53 2.75 -10.96
N GLU A 39 8.60 3.90 -11.62
CA GLU A 39 9.63 4.91 -11.34
C GLU A 39 9.27 5.73 -10.12
N ASN A 40 10.07 5.60 -9.06
CA ASN A 40 9.85 6.31 -7.81
C ASN A 40 10.88 7.44 -7.67
N PRO A 41 10.49 8.71 -7.91
CA PRO A 41 11.41 9.85 -7.83
C PRO A 41 11.86 10.16 -6.40
N HIS A 42 11.25 9.55 -5.39
CA HIS A 42 11.56 9.74 -3.98
C HIS A 42 12.50 8.68 -3.41
N LEU A 43 13.08 7.81 -4.24
CA LEU A 43 14.05 6.82 -3.79
C LEU A 43 15.22 7.48 -3.08
N VAL A 44 15.45 7.05 -1.84
CA VAL A 44 16.54 7.54 -1.02
C VAL A 44 17.70 6.55 -1.03
N LYS A 45 18.89 7.04 -1.36
CA LYS A 45 20.13 6.26 -1.22
C LYS A 45 20.39 5.97 0.24
N CYS A 46 20.39 4.69 0.61
CA CYS A 46 20.59 4.25 1.99
C CYS A 46 21.85 4.84 2.62
N TRP A 47 22.99 4.77 1.92
CA TRP A 47 24.28 5.22 2.47
C TRP A 47 24.38 6.75 2.65
N GLU A 48 23.75 7.54 1.78
CA GLU A 48 23.70 9.00 1.95
C GLU A 48 22.82 9.38 3.13
N LYS A 49 21.66 8.73 3.26
CA LYS A 49 20.69 9.01 4.33
C LYS A 49 21.21 8.65 5.72
N THR A 50 21.87 7.50 5.82
CA THR A 50 22.37 6.95 7.09
C THR A 50 23.80 7.38 7.41
N GLY A 51 24.49 8.06 6.49
CA GLY A 51 25.92 8.37 6.63
C GLY A 51 26.80 7.11 6.65
N CYS A 52 26.34 5.99 6.10
CA CYS A 52 27.08 4.74 6.06
C CYS A 52 28.34 4.89 5.21
N THR A 53 29.43 4.22 5.59
CA THR A 53 30.71 4.20 4.84
C THR A 53 31.20 2.78 4.53
N ARG A 54 30.35 1.76 4.76
CA ARG A 54 30.68 0.33 4.61
C ARG A 54 30.66 -0.07 3.14
N ARG A 55 31.82 0.01 2.49
CA ARG A 55 32.00 -0.27 1.05
C ARG A 55 31.81 -1.75 0.68
N GLU A 56 31.91 -2.63 1.67
CA GLU A 56 31.67 -4.05 1.55
C GLU A 56 30.18 -4.42 1.55
N CYS A 57 29.29 -3.48 1.93
CA CYS A 57 27.86 -3.68 1.84
C CYS A 57 27.42 -3.70 0.36
N PRO A 58 26.66 -4.71 -0.10
CA PRO A 58 26.27 -4.81 -1.51
C PRO A 58 25.31 -3.69 -1.96
N ALA A 59 24.67 -2.98 -1.04
CA ALA A 59 23.86 -1.80 -1.36
C ALA A 59 24.68 -0.51 -1.39
N TYR A 60 25.93 -0.48 -0.91
CA TYR A 60 26.72 0.74 -0.86
C TYR A 60 27.15 1.18 -2.26
N GLY A 61 26.68 2.35 -2.70
CA GLY A 61 26.98 2.88 -4.04
C GLY A 61 26.32 2.10 -5.18
N ALA A 62 25.36 1.22 -4.88
CA ALA A 62 24.65 0.46 -5.89
C ALA A 62 23.76 1.36 -6.77
N GLU A 63 23.67 1.06 -8.06
CA GLU A 63 22.73 1.76 -8.96
C GLU A 63 21.28 1.47 -8.56
N ASN A 64 20.98 0.25 -8.12
CA ASN A 64 19.68 -0.07 -7.54
C ASN A 64 19.60 0.50 -6.12
N LEU A 65 18.86 1.59 -5.97
CA LEU A 65 18.71 2.32 -4.71
C LEU A 65 17.86 1.58 -3.66
N ARG A 66 17.17 0.49 -4.05
CA ARG A 66 16.29 -0.30 -3.19
C ARG A 66 17.09 -1.29 -2.37
N CYS A 67 17.77 -0.81 -1.32
CA CYS A 67 18.58 -1.69 -0.46
C CYS A 67 17.77 -2.84 0.16
N TRP A 68 16.46 -2.66 0.36
CA TRP A 68 15.51 -3.68 0.83
C TRP A 68 15.22 -4.80 -0.19
N GLN A 69 15.73 -4.69 -1.41
CA GLN A 69 15.68 -5.74 -2.44
C GLN A 69 17.06 -6.39 -2.66
N ILE A 70 18.07 -6.03 -1.86
CA ILE A 70 19.43 -6.56 -1.99
C ILE A 70 19.71 -7.47 -0.79
N ALA A 71 19.99 -8.75 -1.08
CA ALA A 71 20.33 -9.71 -0.04
C ALA A 71 21.74 -9.46 0.53
N GLY A 72 21.93 -9.73 1.82
CA GLY A 72 23.22 -9.58 2.49
C GLY A 72 23.61 -8.14 2.78
N THR A 73 22.63 -7.22 2.86
CA THR A 73 22.90 -5.83 3.21
C THR A 73 23.32 -5.68 4.66
N HIS A 74 24.28 -4.80 4.91
CA HIS A 74 24.79 -4.50 6.25
C HIS A 74 24.02 -3.30 6.82
N CYS A 75 22.92 -3.56 7.52
CA CYS A 75 22.04 -2.54 8.10
C CYS A 75 22.32 -2.42 9.60
N GLY A 76 22.89 -1.29 10.04
CA GLY A 76 23.37 -1.15 11.43
C GLY A 76 24.46 -2.18 11.71
N ASP A 77 24.41 -2.89 12.84
CA ASP A 77 25.37 -3.96 13.18
C ASP A 77 24.93 -5.35 12.70
N THR A 78 23.88 -5.42 11.89
CA THR A 78 23.27 -6.67 11.44
C THR A 78 23.48 -6.86 9.94
N ILE A 79 23.83 -8.08 9.54
CA ILE A 79 23.73 -8.52 8.15
C ILE A 79 22.30 -9.04 7.95
N VAL A 80 21.52 -8.34 7.13
CA VAL A 80 20.15 -8.75 6.84
C VAL A 80 20.17 -9.90 5.84
N GLY A 81 19.59 -11.02 6.26
CA GLY A 81 19.63 -12.31 5.56
C GLY A 81 18.70 -12.39 4.34
N SER A 82 18.12 -13.57 4.11
CA SER A 82 17.42 -13.95 2.87
C SER A 82 16.23 -13.05 2.49
N ARG A 83 15.88 -13.10 1.19
CA ARG A 83 14.98 -12.16 0.48
C ARG A 83 13.60 -11.95 1.12
N ALA A 84 12.97 -13.01 1.63
CA ALA A 84 11.62 -12.94 2.22
C ALA A 84 11.55 -12.16 3.55
N ARG A 85 12.67 -12.01 4.27
CA ARG A 85 12.73 -11.18 5.48
C ARG A 85 13.03 -9.72 5.18
N LEU A 86 13.75 -9.43 4.09
CA LEU A 86 14.19 -8.06 3.77
C LEU A 86 13.02 -7.06 3.64
N LEU A 87 11.94 -7.43 2.97
CA LEU A 87 10.77 -6.53 2.82
C LEU A 87 10.00 -6.32 4.12
N GLN A 88 9.97 -7.31 5.00
CA GLN A 88 9.29 -7.23 6.30
C GLN A 88 10.14 -6.43 7.31
N ASP A 89 11.45 -6.65 7.32
CA ASP A 89 12.40 -6.00 8.22
C ASP A 89 12.59 -4.52 7.85
N CYS A 90 12.52 -4.18 6.56
CA CYS A 90 12.78 -2.82 6.08
C CYS A 90 11.59 -1.86 6.24
N LYS A 91 10.36 -2.32 6.51
CA LYS A 91 9.20 -1.40 6.70
C LYS A 91 9.43 -0.38 7.80
N ASP A 92 10.22 -0.74 8.82
CA ASP A 92 10.57 0.17 9.91
C ASP A 92 11.80 1.05 9.64
N CYS A 93 12.55 0.75 8.59
CA CYS A 93 13.76 1.46 8.22
C CYS A 93 13.43 2.90 7.78
N GLU A 94 14.21 3.86 8.26
CA GLU A 94 14.04 5.26 7.87
C GLU A 94 14.23 5.50 6.36
N VAL A 95 15.06 4.70 5.70
CA VAL A 95 15.32 4.80 4.25
C VAL A 95 14.08 4.34 3.48
N PHE A 96 13.48 3.22 3.89
CA PHE A 96 12.25 2.71 3.28
C PHE A 96 11.10 3.70 3.50
N LYS A 97 10.86 4.11 4.75
CA LYS A 97 9.82 5.10 5.11
C LYS A 97 9.98 6.43 4.36
N ALA A 98 11.22 6.89 4.14
CA ALA A 98 11.47 8.08 3.36
C ALA A 98 11.16 7.87 1.87
N SER A 99 11.43 6.67 1.34
CA SER A 99 11.19 6.31 -0.06
C SER A 99 9.72 5.98 -0.37
N THR A 100 8.89 5.71 0.65
CA THR A 100 7.47 5.35 0.52
C THR A 100 6.53 6.33 1.25
N ARG A 101 6.99 7.57 1.46
CA ARG A 101 6.26 8.55 2.27
C ARG A 101 4.92 8.97 1.64
N GLU A 102 4.89 9.05 0.32
CA GLU A 102 3.74 9.52 -0.45
C GLU A 102 2.97 8.34 -1.05
N PRO A 103 1.64 8.44 -1.23
CA PRO A 103 0.84 7.32 -1.72
C PRO A 103 1.34 6.76 -3.04
N ALA A 104 1.75 7.63 -3.98
CA ALA A 104 2.27 7.22 -5.27
C ALA A 104 3.51 6.32 -5.11
N SER A 105 4.48 6.78 -4.32
CA SER A 105 5.68 6.01 -3.99
C SER A 105 5.39 4.72 -3.24
N ASP A 106 4.48 4.73 -2.26
CA ASP A 106 4.11 3.54 -1.48
C ASP A 106 3.50 2.46 -2.39
N LEU A 107 2.53 2.84 -3.22
CA LEU A 107 1.90 1.94 -4.19
C LEU A 107 2.90 1.44 -5.24
N GLY A 108 3.73 2.34 -5.75
CA GLY A 108 4.80 2.01 -6.69
C GLY A 108 5.80 1.01 -6.12
N GLU A 109 6.20 1.16 -4.86
CA GLU A 109 7.11 0.22 -4.22
C GLU A 109 6.43 -1.11 -3.87
N LEU A 110 5.13 -1.14 -3.56
CA LEU A 110 4.38 -2.40 -3.47
C LEU A 110 4.43 -3.16 -4.81
N PHE A 111 4.20 -2.48 -5.94
CA PHE A 111 4.35 -3.06 -7.27
C PHE A 111 5.77 -3.57 -7.53
N ASN A 112 6.78 -2.73 -7.28
CA ASN A 112 8.18 -3.10 -7.49
C ASN A 112 8.61 -4.29 -6.63
N ASN A 113 8.08 -4.40 -5.41
CA ASN A 113 8.33 -5.55 -4.52
C ASN A 113 7.68 -6.83 -5.05
N MET A 114 6.47 -6.75 -5.60
CA MET A 114 5.84 -7.88 -6.29
C MET A 114 6.69 -8.34 -7.49
N MET A 115 7.13 -7.40 -8.33
CA MET A 115 8.01 -7.70 -9.46
C MET A 115 9.33 -8.32 -9.02
N PHE A 116 9.92 -7.81 -7.94
CA PHE A 116 11.13 -8.37 -7.36
C PHE A 116 10.94 -9.81 -6.85
N ILE A 117 9.84 -10.12 -6.18
CA ILE A 117 9.53 -11.48 -5.72
C ILE A 117 9.37 -12.41 -6.94
N LEU A 118 8.65 -11.96 -7.96
CA LEU A 118 8.46 -12.69 -9.20
C LEU A 118 9.79 -13.00 -9.90
N GLU A 119 10.69 -12.02 -10.01
CA GLU A 119 12.04 -12.23 -10.57
C GLU A 119 12.90 -13.17 -9.72
N SER A 120 12.76 -13.09 -8.40
CA SER A 120 13.57 -13.84 -7.45
C SER A 120 13.22 -15.31 -7.37
N SER A 121 11.99 -15.63 -7.73
CA SER A 121 11.43 -16.96 -7.60
C SER A 121 12.16 -17.90 -8.54
N ASP A 122 12.86 -18.85 -7.95
CA ASP A 122 13.86 -19.72 -8.56
C ASP A 122 13.49 -20.19 -9.99
N GLN A 123 14.15 -19.58 -10.98
CA GLN A 123 14.02 -19.93 -12.39
C GLN A 123 14.40 -21.40 -12.63
N SER A 124 15.14 -22.09 -11.77
CA SER A 124 15.65 -23.44 -12.05
C SER A 124 14.61 -24.58 -12.08
N LYS A 125 13.33 -24.32 -11.77
CA LYS A 125 12.20 -25.29 -11.85
C LYS A 125 11.24 -25.02 -13.03
N TYR A 126 11.81 -24.71 -14.20
CA TYR A 126 11.14 -24.30 -15.45
C TYR A 126 10.08 -25.30 -15.98
N LYS A 127 8.83 -25.17 -15.50
CA LYS A 127 7.58 -25.15 -16.29
C LYS A 127 6.36 -24.96 -15.41
N GLU A 128 6.28 -25.74 -14.34
CA GLU A 128 5.11 -25.80 -13.46
C GLU A 128 5.00 -24.56 -12.55
N CYS A 129 6.15 -24.05 -12.10
CA CYS A 129 6.22 -22.79 -11.35
C CYS A 129 5.82 -21.60 -12.24
N TYR A 130 6.31 -21.56 -13.48
CA TYR A 130 6.02 -20.49 -14.44
C TYR A 130 4.52 -20.37 -14.76
N ILE A 131 3.82 -21.50 -14.98
CA ILE A 131 2.37 -21.50 -15.24
C ILE A 131 1.60 -20.96 -14.02
N LYS A 132 2.01 -21.34 -12.80
CA LYS A 132 1.42 -20.80 -11.57
C LYS A 132 1.69 -19.30 -11.46
N PHE A 133 2.90 -18.84 -11.75
CA PHE A 133 3.27 -17.42 -11.74
C PHE A 133 2.50 -16.59 -12.76
N GLU A 134 2.43 -17.05 -14.01
CA GLU A 134 1.67 -16.39 -15.08
C GLU A 134 0.19 -16.33 -14.69
N GLY A 135 -0.37 -17.40 -14.13
CA GLY A 135 -1.73 -17.39 -13.59
C GLY A 135 -1.94 -16.35 -12.48
N VAL A 136 -0.97 -16.18 -11.57
CA VAL A 136 -1.05 -15.17 -10.51
C VAL A 136 -0.99 -13.76 -11.08
N VAL A 137 -0.05 -13.47 -11.98
CA VAL A 137 0.08 -12.13 -12.60
C VAL A 137 -1.17 -11.79 -13.41
N ASN A 138 -1.68 -12.71 -14.22
CA ASN A 138 -2.88 -12.48 -15.03
C ASN A 138 -4.11 -12.23 -14.16
N GLU A 139 -4.27 -13.00 -13.08
CA GLU A 139 -5.38 -12.78 -12.15
C GLU A 139 -5.25 -11.44 -11.41
N MET A 140 -4.04 -11.05 -10.99
CA MET A 140 -3.79 -9.73 -10.40
C MET A 140 -4.09 -8.60 -11.38
N SER A 141 -3.62 -8.70 -12.62
CA SER A 141 -3.92 -7.74 -13.69
C SER A 141 -5.43 -7.62 -13.90
N ARG A 142 -6.15 -8.76 -13.99
CA ARG A 142 -7.60 -8.80 -14.16
C ARG A 142 -8.33 -8.12 -13.00
N LEU A 143 -7.98 -8.47 -11.76
CA LEU A 143 -8.57 -7.89 -10.56
C LEU A 143 -8.30 -6.38 -10.46
N PHE A 144 -7.08 -5.94 -10.78
CA PHE A 144 -6.71 -4.54 -10.74
C PHE A 144 -7.45 -3.73 -11.80
N PHE A 145 -7.55 -4.26 -13.02
CA PHE A 145 -8.31 -3.64 -14.11
C PHE A 145 -9.80 -3.50 -13.75
N GLU A 146 -10.43 -4.57 -13.25
CA GLU A 146 -11.82 -4.55 -12.79
C GLU A 146 -12.03 -3.50 -11.68
N ALA A 147 -11.11 -3.45 -10.72
CA ALA A 147 -11.16 -2.47 -9.64
C ALA A 147 -10.98 -1.03 -10.13
N GLU A 148 -10.07 -0.78 -11.06
CA GLU A 148 -9.87 0.55 -11.65
C GLU A 148 -11.09 0.98 -12.48
N GLU A 149 -11.64 0.09 -13.30
CA GLU A 149 -12.80 0.35 -14.16
C GLU A 149 -14.02 0.74 -13.33
N HIS A 150 -14.27 0.00 -12.25
CA HIS A 150 -15.42 0.26 -11.37
C HIS A 150 -15.11 1.26 -10.25
N LYS A 151 -13.85 1.68 -10.09
CA LYS A 151 -13.37 2.47 -8.95
C LYS A 151 -13.75 1.81 -7.61
N ASP A 152 -13.63 0.49 -7.54
CA ASP A 152 -13.91 -0.33 -6.37
C ASP A 152 -12.73 -1.27 -6.06
N PHE A 153 -11.92 -0.86 -5.09
CA PHE A 153 -10.72 -1.58 -4.67
C PHE A 153 -10.99 -2.57 -3.53
N LYS A 154 -12.24 -3.02 -3.33
CA LYS A 154 -12.58 -4.06 -2.35
C LYS A 154 -12.29 -5.48 -2.82
N THR A 155 -12.02 -5.66 -4.10
CA THR A 155 -11.64 -6.97 -4.64
C THR A 155 -10.31 -7.43 -4.06
N ARG A 156 -10.15 -8.75 -3.91
CA ARG A 156 -8.98 -9.36 -3.30
C ARG A 156 -8.57 -10.60 -4.07
N PHE A 157 -7.26 -10.78 -4.21
CA PHE A 157 -6.66 -12.03 -4.63
C PHE A 157 -6.90 -13.10 -3.55
N GLU A 158 -7.36 -14.29 -3.96
CA GLU A 158 -7.63 -15.39 -3.02
C GLU A 158 -6.31 -16.03 -2.60
N ASN A 159 -6.08 -16.10 -1.29
CA ASN A 159 -4.92 -16.74 -0.71
C ASN A 159 -5.34 -18.05 -0.03
N PRO A 160 -4.97 -19.22 -0.58
CA PRO A 160 -5.35 -20.52 -0.01
C PRO A 160 -4.68 -20.80 1.34
N LEU A 161 -3.62 -20.09 1.69
CA LEU A 161 -2.90 -20.23 2.97
C LEU A 161 -3.41 -19.26 4.03
N LEU A 162 -4.47 -18.49 3.74
CA LEU A 162 -4.96 -17.44 4.60
C LEU A 162 -5.47 -17.99 5.95
N VAL A 163 -4.75 -17.65 7.02
CA VAL A 163 -5.07 -18.07 8.39
C VAL A 163 -6.00 -17.05 9.04
N LYS A 164 -7.12 -17.52 9.59
CA LYS A 164 -8.01 -16.68 10.40
C LYS A 164 -7.43 -16.50 11.79
N CYS A 165 -7.20 -15.26 12.19
CA CYS A 165 -6.52 -14.98 13.45
C CYS A 165 -7.24 -15.57 14.67
N TRP A 166 -8.57 -15.49 14.71
CA TRP A 166 -9.33 -15.93 15.89
C TRP A 166 -9.41 -17.44 16.02
N GLU A 167 -9.42 -18.18 14.91
CA GLU A 167 -9.37 -19.64 14.93
C GLU A 167 -7.98 -20.11 15.39
N TYR A 168 -6.92 -19.51 14.84
CA TYR A 168 -5.54 -19.84 15.18
C TYR A 168 -5.17 -19.51 16.63
N THR A 169 -5.59 -18.34 17.12
CA THR A 169 -5.30 -17.87 18.49
C THR A 169 -6.32 -18.34 19.52
N HIS A 170 -7.35 -19.08 19.11
CA HIS A 170 -8.51 -19.43 19.93
C HIS A 170 -9.12 -18.21 20.65
N CYS A 171 -9.15 -17.06 19.96
CA CYS A 171 -9.69 -15.83 20.50
C CYS A 171 -11.22 -15.93 20.64
N THR A 172 -11.78 -15.42 21.74
CA THR A 172 -13.23 -15.41 22.01
C THR A 172 -13.76 -13.99 22.24
N ARG A 173 -12.98 -12.96 21.91
CA ARG A 173 -13.32 -11.56 22.21
C ARG A 173 -14.29 -11.02 21.16
N GLU A 174 -15.58 -11.04 21.49
CA GLU A 174 -16.64 -10.49 20.62
C GLU A 174 -16.49 -9.00 20.31
N GLY A 175 -15.82 -8.23 21.18
CA GLY A 175 -15.51 -6.83 20.93
C GLY A 175 -14.36 -6.58 19.94
N CYS A 176 -13.67 -7.62 19.48
CA CYS A 176 -12.59 -7.48 18.48
C CYS A 176 -13.19 -7.47 17.07
N PRO A 177 -12.92 -6.44 16.23
CA PRO A 177 -13.50 -6.36 14.88
C PRO A 177 -13.01 -7.46 13.91
N ALA A 178 -11.91 -8.14 14.24
CA ALA A 178 -11.48 -9.32 13.47
C ALA A 178 -12.17 -10.62 13.91
N TYR A 179 -12.73 -10.70 15.11
CA TYR A 179 -13.35 -11.93 15.61
C TYR A 179 -14.59 -12.28 14.78
N GLY A 180 -14.60 -13.48 14.18
CA GLY A 180 -15.69 -13.93 13.30
C GLY A 180 -15.86 -13.13 12.00
N SER A 181 -14.90 -12.25 11.67
CA SER A 181 -15.01 -11.38 10.50
C SER A 181 -14.96 -12.16 9.20
N LYS A 182 -15.75 -11.74 8.20
CA LYS A 182 -15.60 -12.24 6.82
C LYS A 182 -14.26 -11.82 6.22
N ASN A 183 -13.74 -10.67 6.63
CA ASN A 183 -12.39 -10.25 6.28
C ASN A 183 -11.41 -11.02 7.19
N ARG A 184 -10.81 -12.06 6.63
CA ARG A 184 -9.88 -12.97 7.34
C ARG A 184 -8.51 -12.32 7.61
N ARG A 185 -8.22 -11.15 7.00
CA ARG A 185 -6.95 -10.41 7.12
C ARG A 185 -7.01 -9.45 8.30
N CYS A 186 -6.78 -9.94 9.51
CA CYS A 186 -6.85 -9.11 10.71
C CYS A 186 -5.89 -7.89 10.67
N TRP A 187 -4.77 -8.00 9.95
CA TRP A 187 -3.80 -6.93 9.70
C TRP A 187 -4.28 -5.86 8.70
N GLN A 188 -5.48 -5.98 8.16
CA GLN A 188 -6.15 -4.93 7.36
C GLN A 188 -7.36 -4.35 8.12
N ILE A 189 -7.62 -4.80 9.35
CA ILE A 189 -8.78 -4.35 10.14
C ILE A 189 -8.29 -3.44 11.26
N ALA A 190 -8.70 -2.18 11.19
CA ALA A 190 -8.46 -1.19 12.22
C ALA A 190 -9.09 -1.56 13.58
N GLY A 191 -8.38 -1.32 14.68
CA GLY A 191 -8.91 -1.52 16.04
C GLY A 191 -8.92 -2.97 16.51
N THR A 192 -8.11 -3.85 15.90
CA THR A 192 -8.02 -5.26 16.31
C THR A 192 -7.38 -5.42 17.68
N HIS A 193 -7.86 -6.39 18.46
CA HIS A 193 -7.35 -6.68 19.80
C HIS A 193 -6.40 -7.88 19.74
N CYS A 194 -5.16 -7.63 19.34
CA CYS A 194 -4.12 -8.66 19.23
C CYS A 194 -3.42 -8.86 20.59
N GLY A 195 -3.62 -10.01 21.24
CA GLY A 195 -3.08 -10.27 22.58
C GLY A 195 -3.69 -9.32 23.63
N GLU A 196 -2.89 -8.68 24.47
CA GLU A 196 -3.37 -7.65 25.42
C GLU A 196 -3.43 -6.24 24.82
N LYS A 197 -3.05 -6.07 23.54
CA LYS A 197 -2.93 -4.77 22.89
C LYS A 197 -4.11 -4.49 21.96
N VAL A 198 -4.56 -3.24 21.95
CA VAL A 198 -5.44 -2.71 20.91
C VAL A 198 -4.54 -2.10 19.82
N VAL A 199 -4.62 -2.63 18.60
CA VAL A 199 -3.86 -2.15 17.45
C VAL A 199 -4.64 -0.99 16.80
N GLY A 200 -3.96 0.15 16.63
CA GLY A 200 -4.55 1.42 16.21
C GLY A 200 -5.14 1.44 14.79
N LYS A 201 -5.86 2.52 14.46
CA LYS A 201 -6.73 2.65 13.27
C LYS A 201 -6.05 2.82 11.90
N ASN A 202 -4.73 3.03 11.82
CA ASN A 202 -4.07 3.48 10.58
C ASN A 202 -2.94 2.54 10.15
N ALA A 203 -2.42 2.73 8.93
CA ALA A 203 -1.36 2.02 8.16
C ALA A 203 -0.24 1.24 8.92
N ARG A 204 -0.06 1.49 10.22
CA ARG A 204 0.71 0.69 11.18
C ARG A 204 0.20 -0.74 11.39
N LEU A 205 -0.99 -1.09 10.89
CA LEU A 205 -1.56 -2.43 11.04
C LEU A 205 -0.66 -3.55 10.46
N LEU A 206 0.15 -3.26 9.43
CA LEU A 206 1.14 -4.21 8.91
C LEU A 206 2.42 -4.26 9.74
N ASP A 207 2.82 -3.15 10.37
CA ASP A 207 4.07 -3.04 11.14
C ASP A 207 4.04 -3.92 12.39
N ASP A 208 2.90 -3.93 13.10
CA ASP A 208 2.69 -4.77 14.28
C ASP A 208 2.51 -6.27 13.94
N CYS A 209 2.21 -6.59 12.68
CA CYS A 209 1.84 -7.94 12.25
C CYS A 209 2.97 -8.73 11.60
N LYS A 210 4.12 -8.10 11.28
CA LYS A 210 5.24 -8.80 10.63
C LYS A 210 5.77 -9.98 11.45
N ASP A 211 5.70 -9.86 12.78
CA ASP A 211 6.15 -10.91 13.70
C ASP A 211 5.05 -11.88 14.12
N CYS A 212 3.80 -11.61 13.73
CA CYS A 212 2.64 -12.41 14.06
C CYS A 212 2.63 -13.73 13.28
N ASP A 213 2.44 -14.84 14.00
CA ASP A 213 2.36 -16.17 13.39
C ASP A 213 1.24 -16.29 12.36
N VAL A 214 0.09 -15.62 12.58
CA VAL A 214 -1.02 -15.60 11.62
C VAL A 214 -0.58 -15.01 10.28
N PHE A 215 0.18 -13.91 10.31
CA PHE A 215 0.67 -13.26 9.10
C PHE A 215 1.75 -14.13 8.44
N LYS A 216 2.74 -14.61 9.21
CA LYS A 216 3.83 -15.47 8.71
C LYS A 216 3.31 -16.75 8.05
N LEU A 217 2.31 -17.41 8.64
CA LEU A 217 1.67 -18.58 8.06
C LEU A 217 0.88 -18.24 6.79
N SER A 218 0.23 -17.08 6.77
CA SER A 218 -0.51 -16.60 5.59
C SER A 218 0.40 -16.14 4.44
N THR A 219 1.70 -15.93 4.69
CA THR A 219 2.70 -15.50 3.68
C THR A 219 3.90 -16.45 3.64
N GLN A 220 3.69 -17.74 3.91
CA GLN A 220 4.78 -18.71 4.09
C GLN A 220 5.53 -19.08 2.80
N ASP A 221 4.91 -18.88 1.63
CA ASP A 221 5.54 -19.08 0.33
C ASP A 221 5.39 -17.84 -0.56
N SER A 222 6.17 -17.81 -1.64
CA SER A 222 6.25 -16.65 -2.52
C SER A 222 4.93 -16.33 -3.24
N MET A 223 4.03 -17.30 -3.48
CA MET A 223 2.74 -17.02 -4.14
C MET A 223 1.79 -16.35 -3.16
N ALA A 224 1.73 -16.87 -1.94
CA ALA A 224 0.91 -16.31 -0.87
C ALA A 224 1.42 -14.92 -0.48
N GLU A 225 2.74 -14.74 -0.36
CA GLU A 225 3.36 -13.44 -0.12
C GLU A 225 3.02 -12.43 -1.23
N LEU A 226 3.16 -12.83 -2.49
CA LEU A 226 2.79 -12.01 -3.65
C LEU A 226 1.30 -11.61 -3.60
N GLY A 227 0.41 -12.58 -3.37
CA GLY A 227 -1.03 -12.36 -3.21
C GLY A 227 -1.35 -11.35 -2.10
N GLU A 228 -0.68 -11.43 -0.96
CA GLU A 228 -0.89 -10.50 0.14
C GLU A 228 -0.28 -9.11 -0.11
N LEU A 229 0.83 -8.99 -0.85
CA LEU A 229 1.32 -7.68 -1.30
C LEU A 229 0.31 -6.98 -2.22
N PHE A 230 -0.25 -7.72 -3.18
CA PHE A 230 -1.33 -7.20 -4.03
C PHE A 230 -2.53 -6.77 -3.19
N ASN A 231 -2.99 -7.61 -2.28
CA ASN A 231 -4.12 -7.29 -1.41
C ASN A 231 -3.86 -6.10 -0.49
N ASN A 232 -2.62 -5.88 -0.06
CA ASN A 232 -2.22 -4.71 0.70
C ASN A 232 -2.25 -3.45 -0.17
N MET A 233 -1.81 -3.53 -1.43
CA MET A 233 -1.96 -2.43 -2.39
C MET A 233 -3.44 -2.08 -2.62
N MET A 234 -4.31 -3.08 -2.84
CA MET A 234 -5.76 -2.87 -2.97
C MET A 234 -6.37 -2.24 -1.73
N PHE A 235 -5.96 -2.69 -0.54
CA PHE A 235 -6.41 -2.11 0.72
C PHE A 235 -5.93 -0.66 0.89
N THR A 236 -4.68 -0.35 0.54
CA THR A 236 -4.17 1.03 0.56
C THR A 236 -4.99 1.92 -0.38
N LEU A 237 -5.27 1.47 -1.60
CA LEU A 237 -6.10 2.19 -2.56
C LEU A 237 -7.51 2.43 -2.02
N GLU A 238 -8.15 1.41 -1.44
CA GLU A 238 -9.46 1.52 -0.79
C GLU A 238 -9.46 2.59 0.31
N GLN A 239 -8.48 2.57 1.21
CA GLN A 239 -8.36 3.54 2.30
C GLN A 239 -8.16 4.97 1.78
N ARG A 240 -7.32 5.15 0.77
CA ARG A 240 -7.06 6.48 0.19
C ARG A 240 -8.29 7.04 -0.52
N MET A 241 -9.00 6.20 -1.26
CA MET A 241 -10.24 6.61 -1.91
C MET A 241 -11.32 7.03 -0.92
N GLU A 242 -11.49 6.29 0.19
CA GLU A 242 -12.45 6.68 1.21
C GLU A 242 -12.03 7.98 1.92
N GLN A 243 -10.74 8.16 2.24
CA GLN A 243 -10.22 9.41 2.79
C GLN A 243 -10.49 10.60 1.87
N ILE A 244 -10.30 10.43 0.55
CA ILE A 244 -10.61 11.46 -0.44
C ILE A 244 -12.12 11.77 -0.42
N ARG A 245 -12.97 10.74 -0.44
CA ARG A 245 -14.44 10.91 -0.40
C ARG A 245 -14.90 11.64 0.87
N GLU A 246 -14.33 11.31 2.03
CA GLU A 246 -14.65 11.98 3.29
C GLU A 246 -14.21 13.46 3.25
N ALA A 247 -13.01 13.74 2.73
CA ALA A 247 -12.51 15.11 2.57
C ALA A 247 -13.33 15.92 1.55
N GLU A 248 -13.82 15.28 0.49
CA GLU A 248 -14.74 15.87 -0.49
C GLU A 248 -16.02 16.36 0.18
N LEU A 249 -16.65 15.47 0.96
CA LEU A 249 -17.90 15.77 1.66
C LEU A 249 -17.72 16.90 2.67
N ASP A 250 -16.61 16.90 3.43
CA ASP A 250 -16.29 17.97 4.37
C ASP A 250 -16.08 19.31 3.66
N LEU A 251 -15.34 19.33 2.54
CA LEU A 251 -15.12 20.57 1.79
C LEU A 251 -16.43 21.10 1.20
N GLU A 252 -17.28 20.24 0.64
CA GLU A 252 -18.59 20.64 0.11
C GLU A 252 -19.44 21.34 1.18
N LYS A 253 -19.48 20.76 2.39
CA LYS A 253 -20.18 21.35 3.53
C LYS A 253 -19.60 22.72 3.90
N ARG A 254 -18.26 22.84 3.97
CA ARG A 254 -17.58 24.11 4.29
C ARG A 254 -17.81 25.19 3.23
N ILE A 255 -17.87 24.82 1.96
CA ILE A 255 -18.19 25.73 0.86
C ILE A 255 -19.63 26.24 0.99
N GLU A 256 -20.58 25.37 1.32
CA GLU A 256 -21.97 25.75 1.54
C GLU A 256 -22.10 26.73 2.70
N GLU A 257 -21.48 26.42 3.86
CA GLU A 257 -21.46 27.29 5.04
C GLU A 257 -20.85 28.67 4.72
N ALA A 258 -19.70 28.71 4.04
CA ALA A 258 -19.07 29.97 3.62
C ALA A 258 -19.93 30.77 2.64
N THR A 259 -20.64 30.08 1.74
CA THR A 259 -21.56 30.73 0.78
C THR A 259 -22.74 31.39 1.48
N VAL A 260 -23.31 30.74 2.51
CA VAL A 260 -24.38 31.32 3.34
C VAL A 260 -23.88 32.56 4.07
N GLN A 261 -22.72 32.46 4.75
CA GLN A 261 -22.13 33.58 5.48
C GLN A 261 -21.81 34.79 4.58
N LEU A 262 -21.33 34.55 3.35
CA LEU A 262 -21.09 35.61 2.36
C LEU A 262 -22.39 36.33 1.98
N LYS A 263 -23.47 35.60 1.74
CA LYS A 263 -24.78 36.19 1.39
C LYS A 263 -25.33 37.03 2.54
N GLU A 264 -25.23 36.55 3.78
CA GLU A 264 -25.66 37.29 4.97
C GLU A 264 -24.83 38.57 5.15
N SER A 265 -23.51 38.48 5.00
CA SER A 265 -22.60 39.62 5.10
C SER A 265 -22.89 40.68 4.02
N GLN A 266 -23.15 40.25 2.78
CA GLN A 266 -23.55 41.14 1.69
C GLN A 266 -24.89 41.83 1.98
N ALA A 267 -25.88 41.10 2.48
CA ALA A 267 -27.18 41.68 2.84
C ALA A 267 -27.05 42.76 3.93
N GLN A 268 -26.21 42.51 4.95
CA GLN A 268 -25.93 43.49 6.01
C GLN A 268 -25.21 44.73 5.49
N LEU A 269 -24.26 44.58 4.56
CA LEU A 269 -23.55 45.71 3.95
C LEU A 269 -24.51 46.58 3.15
N ILE A 270 -25.35 45.98 2.30
CA ILE A 270 -26.37 46.70 1.51
C ILE A 270 -27.33 47.46 2.45
N GLN A 271 -27.73 46.85 3.57
CA GLN A 271 -28.58 47.51 4.55
C GLN A 271 -27.89 48.70 5.21
N LYS A 272 -26.60 48.58 5.57
CA LYS A 272 -25.81 49.68 6.15
C LYS A 272 -25.65 50.84 5.17
N GLU A 273 -25.37 50.57 3.90
CA GLU A 273 -25.25 51.60 2.86
C GLU A 273 -26.55 52.38 2.68
N LYS A 274 -27.70 51.71 2.69
CA LYS A 274 -29.03 52.35 2.61
C LYS A 274 -29.36 53.25 3.81
N MET A 275 -28.78 53.01 4.98
CA MET A 275 -29.00 53.86 6.16
C MET A 275 -28.03 55.03 6.24
N ALA A 276 -26.94 55.00 5.47
CA ALA A 276 -25.88 56.01 5.49
C ALA A 276 -26.01 57.05 4.37
N GLY A 277 -26.83 56.79 3.34
CA GLY A 277 -27.18 57.73 2.27
C GLY A 277 -28.61 58.22 2.39
#